data_AF-A0A6G1C9H3-F1
#
_entry.id   AF-A0A6G1C9H3-F1
#
_cell.length_a   1.000
_cell.length_b   1.000
_cell.length_c   1.000
_cell.angle_alpha   90.00
_cell.angle_beta   90.00
_cell.angle_gamma   90.00
#
_symmetry.space_group_name_H-M   'P 1'
#
loop_
_entity.id
_entity.type
_entity.pdbx_description
1 polymer ?
#
loop_
_entity_poly.entity_id
_entity_poly.type
_entity_poly.pdbx_seq_one_letter_code
_entity_poly.pdbx_strand_id
1 'polypeptide(L)'
;MLEVLTGKKTIFNRQEEGEHSSIPTSLVAFPLPIIEAGELWKVVDRRPAREPTARQLEAVNLVARAAARCVRLQGKERPAISEVVAILKTALELVIYD
;
A
#
# COMPACT_ATOMS: atom_id res chain seq x y z
N MET A 1 3.79 6.34 2.58
CA MET A 1 3.29 5.54 1.44
C MET A 1 2.12 4.65 1.83
N LEU A 2 2.27 3.73 2.80
CA LEU A 2 1.18 2.83 3.22
C LEU A 2 -0.08 3.57 3.74
N GLU A 3 0.08 4.71 4.42
CA GLU A 3 -1.06 5.52 4.87
C GLU A 3 -1.93 5.97 3.69
N VAL A 4 -1.29 6.52 2.65
CA VAL A 4 -1.96 6.97 1.42
C VAL A 4 -2.56 5.79 0.67
N LEU A 5 -1.84 4.68 0.53
CA LEU A 5 -2.33 3.49 -0.17
C LEU A 5 -3.58 2.88 0.48
N THR A 6 -3.67 2.90 1.82
CA THR A 6 -4.70 2.17 2.55
C THR A 6 -5.78 3.05 3.18
N GLY A 7 -5.55 4.37 3.20
CA GLY A 7 -6.42 5.33 3.88
C GLY A 7 -6.43 5.21 5.40
N LYS A 8 -5.50 4.45 6.00
CA LYS A 8 -5.44 4.15 7.44
C LYS A 8 -4.31 4.93 8.12
N LYS A 9 -4.51 5.21 9.42
CA LYS A 9 -3.49 5.79 10.31
C LYS A 9 -2.38 4.77 10.62
N THR A 10 -1.21 5.26 11.05
CA THR A 10 -0.05 4.42 11.45
C THR A 10 -0.38 3.33 12.46
N ILE A 11 -1.22 3.65 13.44
CA ILE A 11 -1.91 2.69 14.31
C ILE A 11 -3.41 2.92 14.13
N PHE A 12 -4.15 1.88 13.82
CA PHE A 12 -5.59 1.96 13.64
C PHE A 12 -6.29 0.82 14.38
N ASN A 13 -7.54 1.07 14.75
CA ASN A 13 -8.37 0.10 15.44
C ASN A 13 -9.07 -0.77 14.40
N ARG A 14 -8.75 -2.07 14.42
CA ARG A 14 -9.39 -3.09 13.60
C ARG A 14 -10.55 -3.67 14.39
N GLN A 15 -11.74 -3.67 13.81
CA GLN A 15 -12.85 -4.48 14.30
C GLN A 15 -12.75 -5.84 13.61
N GLU A 16 -12.66 -6.93 14.37
CA GLU A 16 -12.83 -8.27 13.82
C GLU A 16 -14.30 -8.68 13.89
N GLU A 17 -14.75 -9.44 12.90
CA GLU A 17 -16.14 -9.88 12.83
C GLU A 17 -16.45 -10.77 14.04
N GLY A 18 -17.42 -10.37 14.86
CA GLY A 18 -17.83 -11.09 16.06
C GLY A 18 -17.18 -10.60 17.36
N GLU A 19 -16.25 -9.66 17.32
CA GLU A 19 -15.61 -9.09 18.52
C GLU A 19 -16.19 -7.73 18.92
N HIS A 20 -16.47 -7.54 20.21
CA HIS A 20 -16.93 -6.27 20.77
C HIS A 20 -15.80 -5.25 20.99
N SER A 21 -14.54 -5.70 21.01
CA SER A 21 -13.36 -4.86 21.24
C SER A 21 -12.59 -4.62 19.95
N SER A 22 -12.06 -3.42 19.77
CA SER A 22 -11.18 -3.11 18.66
C SER A 22 -9.73 -3.44 18.99
N ILE A 23 -9.01 -4.10 18.07
CA ILE A 23 -7.60 -4.45 18.22
C ILE A 23 -6.72 -3.34 17.63
N PRO A 24 -5.85 -2.68 18.43
CA PRO A 24 -4.85 -1.74 17.91
C PRO A 24 -3.90 -2.46 16.95
N THR A 25 -3.90 -2.04 15.69
CA THR A 25 -3.19 -2.72 14.61
C THR A 25 -2.17 -1.78 13.98
N SER A 26 -0.96 -2.30 13.76
CA SER A 26 0.11 -1.59 13.05
C SER A 26 -0.18 -1.56 11.55
N LEU A 27 -0.03 -0.37 10.96
CA LEU A 27 -0.13 -0.14 9.53
C LEU A 27 0.98 -0.84 8.73
N VAL A 28 2.07 -1.26 9.35
CA VAL A 28 3.10 -2.04 8.66
C VAL A 28 2.74 -3.53 8.70
N ALA A 29 2.39 -4.04 9.88
CA ALA A 29 2.12 -5.46 10.08
C ALA A 29 0.88 -5.96 9.33
N PHE A 30 -0.14 -5.10 9.16
CA PHE A 30 -1.38 -5.49 8.50
C PHE A 30 -1.29 -5.64 6.97
N PRO A 31 -0.93 -4.61 6.19
CA PRO A 31 -1.00 -4.67 4.74
C PRO A 31 0.17 -5.43 4.11
N LEU A 32 1.32 -5.54 4.79
CA LEU A 32 2.51 -6.17 4.22
C LEU A 32 2.25 -7.62 3.74
N PRO A 33 1.74 -8.56 4.57
CA PRO A 33 1.46 -9.92 4.10
C PRO A 33 0.44 -9.97 2.97
N ILE A 34 -0.52 -9.04 2.94
CA ILE A 34 -1.55 -8.97 1.90
C ILE A 34 -0.95 -8.51 0.56
N ILE A 35 -0.06 -7.50 0.60
CA ILE A 35 0.65 -7.01 -0.58
C ILE A 35 1.57 -8.11 -1.14
N GLU A 36 2.29 -8.81 -0.27
CA GLU A 36 3.20 -9.90 -0.66
C GLU A 36 2.46 -11.11 -1.24
N ALA A 37 1.24 -11.40 -0.76
CA ALA A 37 0.34 -12.40 -1.33
C ALA A 37 -0.29 -11.98 -2.68
N GLY A 38 -0.05 -10.75 -3.16
CA GLY A 38 -0.64 -10.23 -4.38
C GLY A 38 -2.12 -9.82 -4.24
N GLU A 39 -2.64 -9.73 -3.01
CA GLU A 39 -4.04 -9.46 -2.71
C GLU A 39 -4.29 -7.97 -2.42
N LEU A 40 -3.57 -7.09 -3.11
CA LEU A 40 -3.53 -5.64 -2.88
C LEU A 40 -4.93 -4.99 -2.79
N TRP A 41 -5.90 -5.49 -3.55
CA TRP A 41 -7.28 -5.01 -3.59
C TRP A 41 -8.00 -5.04 -2.24
N LYS A 42 -7.53 -5.86 -1.27
CA LYS A 42 -8.08 -5.96 0.09
C LYS A 42 -7.67 -4.82 1.01
N VAL A 43 -6.59 -4.11 0.68
CA VAL A 43 -6.01 -3.06 1.55
C VAL A 43 -6.01 -1.67 0.94
N VAL A 44 -6.15 -1.55 -0.39
CA VAL A 44 -6.17 -0.27 -1.10
C VAL A 44 -7.39 0.57 -0.72
N ASP A 45 -7.16 1.86 -0.49
CA ASP A 45 -8.20 2.87 -0.35
C ASP A 45 -8.92 3.07 -1.68
N ARG A 46 -10.21 2.75 -1.71
CA ARG A 46 -11.06 2.89 -2.91
C ARG A 46 -11.76 4.25 -3.00
N ARG A 47 -11.55 5.16 -2.04
CA ARG A 47 -12.16 6.51 -2.08
C ARG A 47 -11.71 7.33 -3.30
N PRO A 48 -10.44 7.28 -3.76
CA PRO A 48 -10.00 8.08 -4.91
C PRO A 48 -10.64 7.67 -6.24
N ALA A 49 -10.91 6.37 -6.45
CA ALA A 49 -11.54 5.85 -7.65
C ALA A 49 -12.34 4.58 -7.31
N ARG A 50 -13.67 4.64 -7.48
CA ARG A 50 -14.54 3.47 -7.27
C ARG A 50 -14.30 2.38 -8.30
N GLU A 51 -14.05 2.79 -9.54
CA GLU A 51 -13.76 1.91 -10.69
C GLU A 51 -12.42 2.35 -11.30
N PRO A 52 -11.29 1.91 -10.73
CA PRO A 52 -9.97 2.27 -11.24
C PRO A 52 -9.70 1.58 -12.59
N THR A 53 -9.03 2.28 -13.49
CA THR A 53 -8.58 1.71 -14.77
C THR A 53 -7.49 0.67 -14.56
N ALA A 54 -7.19 -0.11 -15.61
CA ALA A 54 -6.09 -1.07 -15.58
C ALA A 54 -4.74 -0.39 -15.28
N ARG A 55 -4.49 0.80 -15.83
CA ARG A 55 -3.24 1.54 -15.59
C ARG A 55 -3.16 2.11 -14.18
N GLN A 56 -4.28 2.59 -13.64
CA GLN A 56 -4.33 3.01 -12.24
C GLN A 56 -4.05 1.84 -11.28
N LEU A 57 -4.59 0.65 -11.57
CA LEU A 57 -4.29 -0.55 -10.80
C LEU A 57 -2.82 -0.95 -10.89
N GLU A 58 -2.22 -0.85 -12.07
CA GLU A 58 -0.78 -1.09 -12.27
C GLU A 58 0.08 -0.10 -11.49
N ALA A 59 -0.23 1.20 -11.58
CA ALA A 59 0.42 2.26 -10.82
C ALA A 59 0.35 2.00 -9.31
N VAL A 60 -0.85 1.67 -8.80
CA VAL A 60 -1.06 1.37 -7.38
C VAL A 60 -0.27 0.13 -6.95
N ASN A 61 -0.19 -0.91 -7.79
CA ASN A 61 0.64 -2.09 -7.52
C ASN A 61 2.13 -1.78 -7.47
N LEU A 62 2.64 -0.94 -8.37
CA LEU A 62 4.04 -0.47 -8.33
C LEU A 62 4.36 0.25 -7.01
N VAL A 63 3.49 1.19 -6.61
CA VAL A 63 3.64 1.95 -5.36
C VAL A 63 3.53 1.03 -4.14
N ALA A 64 2.62 0.05 -4.15
CA ALA A 64 2.45 -0.89 -3.05
C ALA A 64 3.66 -1.81 -2.86
N ARG A 65 4.21 -2.35 -3.95
CA ARG A 65 5.43 -3.17 -3.90
C ARG A 65 6.63 -2.36 -3.40
N ALA A 66 6.76 -1.11 -3.83
CA ALA A 66 7.80 -0.23 -3.30
C ALA A 66 7.61 0.05 -1.81
N ALA A 67 6.38 0.35 -1.38
CA ALA A 67 6.06 0.57 0.03
C ALA A 67 6.40 -0.65 0.90
N ALA A 68 6.09 -1.86 0.43
CA ALA A 68 6.42 -3.12 1.11
C ALA A 68 7.95 -3.30 1.28
N ARG A 69 8.74 -3.01 0.25
CA ARG A 69 10.21 -3.09 0.35
C ARG A 69 10.78 -2.03 1.31
N CYS A 70 10.24 -0.81 1.32
CA CYS A 70 10.70 0.26 2.20
C CYS A 70 10.60 -0.08 3.69
N VAL A 71 9.68 -0.97 4.08
CA VAL A 71 9.43 -1.34 5.48
C VAL A 71 10.00 -2.70 5.87
N ARG A 72 10.84 -3.31 5.02
CA ARG A 72 11.52 -4.57 5.37
C ARG A 72 12.40 -4.40 6.60
N LEU A 73 12.43 -5.46 7.43
CA LEU A 73 13.20 -5.44 8.67
C LEU A 73 14.69 -5.24 8.40
N GLN A 74 15.24 -5.94 7.40
CA GLN A 74 16.65 -5.82 7.05
C GLN A 74 16.87 -4.58 6.16
N GLY A 75 17.68 -3.63 6.64
CA GLY A 75 17.97 -2.38 5.93
C GLY A 75 18.53 -2.59 4.52
N LYS A 76 19.34 -3.64 4.30
CA LYS A 76 19.91 -4.00 2.99
C LYS A 76 18.89 -4.39 1.93
N GLU A 77 17.66 -4.74 2.33
CA GLU A 77 16.58 -5.08 1.42
C GLU A 77 15.71 -3.87 1.06
N ARG A 78 15.94 -2.73 1.72
CA ARG A 78 15.21 -1.49 1.46
C ARG A 78 15.83 -0.80 0.24
N PRO A 79 15.00 -0.31 -0.70
CA PRO A 79 15.50 0.43 -1.84
C PRO A 79 16.14 1.75 -1.40
N ALA A 80 17.09 2.24 -2.20
CA ALA A 80 17.57 3.61 -2.05
C ALA A 80 16.41 4.60 -2.30
N ILE A 81 16.44 5.78 -1.67
CA ILE A 81 15.38 6.77 -1.86
C ILE A 81 15.25 7.22 -3.33
N SER A 82 16.36 7.22 -4.08
CA SER A 82 16.39 7.49 -5.52
C SER A 82 15.57 6.47 -6.32
N GLU A 83 15.64 5.18 -5.97
CA GLU A 83 14.82 4.13 -6.58
C GLU A 83 13.34 4.30 -6.23
N VAL A 84 13.03 4.68 -4.99
CA VAL A 84 11.65 4.99 -4.57
C VAL A 84 11.09 6.15 -5.41
N VAL A 85 11.86 7.23 -5.58
CA VAL A 85 11.46 8.37 -6.42
C VAL A 85 11.25 7.96 -7.87
N ALA A 86 12.13 7.12 -8.43
CA ALA A 86 11.98 6.61 -9.79
C ALA A 86 10.67 5.82 -9.96
N ILE A 87 10.36 4.92 -9.02
CA ILE A 87 9.11 4.15 -9.05
C ILE A 87 7.89 5.06 -8.94
N LEU A 88 7.92 6.06 -8.06
CA LEU A 88 6.83 7.01 -7.91
C LEU A 88 6.60 7.82 -9.20
N LYS A 89 7.67 8.20 -9.91
CA LYS A 89 7.56 8.86 -11.22
C LYS A 89 6.93 7.95 -12.27
N THR A 90 7.39 6.71 -12.38
CA THR A 90 6.80 5.72 -13.30
C THR A 90 5.32 5.47 -12.99
N ALA A 91 4.96 5.32 -11.72
CA ALA A 91 3.56 5.16 -11.32
C ALA A 91 2.72 6.39 -11.66
N LEU A 92 3.28 7.60 -11.53
CA LEU A 92 2.60 8.83 -11.90
C LEU A 92 2.38 8.93 -13.42
N GLU A 93 3.37 8.55 -14.23
CA GLU A 93 3.24 8.52 -15.70
C GLU A 93 2.11 7.58 -16.14
N LEU A 94 1.96 6.41 -15.50
CA LEU A 94 0.86 5.48 -15.77
C LEU A 94 -0.52 6.10 -15.52
N VAL A 95 -0.64 7.02 -14.56
CA VAL A 95 -1.92 7.68 -14.21
C VAL A 95 -2.19 8.91 -15.07
N ILE A 96 -1.15 9.67 -15.43
CA ILE A 96 -1.30 10.91 -16.23
C ILE A 96 -1.66 10.61 -17.68
N TYR A 97 -1.11 9.52 -18.24
CA TYR A 97 -1.36 9.14 -19.63
C TYR A 97 -2.49 8.11 -19.80
N ASP A 98 -3.26 7.87 -18.74
CA ASP A 98 -4.44 7.00 -18.71
C ASP A 98 -5.63 7.58 -19.49
#